data_AF-A0A0M9EF67-F1
#
_entry.id   AF-A0A0M9EF67-F1
#
_cell.length_a   1.000
_cell.length_b   1.000
_cell.length_c   1.000
_cell.angle_alpha   90.00
_cell.angle_beta   90.00
_cell.angle_gamma   90.00
#
_symmetry.space_group_name_H-M   'P 1'
#
loop_
_entity.id
_entity.type
_entity.pdbx_description
1 polymer ?
#
loop_
_entity_poly.entity_id
_entity_poly.type
_entity_poly.pdbx_seq_one_letter_code
_entity_poly.pdbx_strand_id
1 'polypeptide(L)'
;MRMRGRMTGVTPPFLRDEDAEVHVGGALVTATLSSIEADFDALPWREGKVTLNLGALTAFDTGGAWMIATLKSRLSQAGTEVEVTQALPAYVALLANVEAATPERDEEVKQARSITGMLDRFGRQVAAAWDAVISFNGFLGETLVCIFRLALRPWRLRWASLVTHMQDAGLNAVPIVALMGFLIGIVLAFQGASQLQRFGAEVFVVELISISVLRELGILLTAIIVAGRSGSAFTASVGSMKVQEEIDAMRTLGLDPMEVLVVPRVLALVLVLPILGFVANLCGLFGGALMSWIDLGVSPGMFLTRLYENTGVWHLAVGMIKAPFFAVVIGVVACWQAFQVRGSSTSVGQRTTASVVQGIFLVIVLDALFSIFFAQLGI
;
A
#
# COMPACT_ATOMS: atom_id res chain seq x y z
N MET A 1 -33.50 -31.26 37.75
CA MET A 1 -32.79 -32.55 37.94
C MET A 1 -31.58 -32.60 37.01
N ARG A 2 -30.40 -32.19 37.49
CA ARG A 2 -29.10 -32.79 37.16
C ARG A 2 -28.08 -32.30 38.18
N MET A 3 -27.49 -33.27 38.86
CA MET A 3 -26.64 -33.12 40.05
C MET A 3 -25.18 -32.79 39.68
N ARG A 4 -24.58 -32.00 40.58
CA ARG A 4 -23.22 -32.13 41.17
C ARG A 4 -22.00 -32.23 40.25
N GLY A 5 -21.18 -31.17 40.35
CA GLY A 5 -19.74 -31.29 40.55
C GLY A 5 -19.33 -30.36 41.70
N ARG A 6 -19.09 -30.91 42.89
CA ARG A 6 -18.44 -30.21 44.01
C ARG A 6 -16.99 -29.94 43.59
N MET A 7 -16.61 -28.68 43.40
CA MET A 7 -15.22 -28.26 43.57
C MET A 7 -15.10 -27.65 44.96
N THR A 8 -14.51 -28.42 45.86
CA THR A 8 -14.17 -28.05 47.23
C THR A 8 -12.99 -27.08 47.21
N GLY A 9 -13.16 -25.87 47.75
CA GLY A 9 -12.05 -25.07 48.26
C GLY A 9 -11.87 -23.64 47.75
N VAL A 10 -12.84 -23.00 47.08
CA VAL A 10 -12.69 -21.60 46.64
C VAL A 10 -13.89 -20.78 47.07
N THR A 11 -13.67 -19.85 48.00
CA THR A 11 -14.63 -18.80 48.36
C THR A 11 -14.81 -17.87 47.15
N PRO A 12 -16.04 -17.61 46.67
CA PRO A 12 -16.27 -16.73 45.52
C PRO A 12 -15.68 -15.33 45.78
N PRO A 13 -15.18 -14.65 44.74
CA PRO A 13 -14.69 -13.29 44.90
C PRO A 13 -15.85 -12.37 45.31
N PHE A 14 -15.61 -11.47 46.25
CA PHE A 14 -16.59 -10.46 46.65
C PHE A 14 -15.93 -9.12 46.92
N LEU A 15 -16.70 -8.07 46.72
CA LEU A 15 -16.32 -6.69 47.02
C LEU A 15 -17.35 -6.10 47.97
N ARG A 16 -16.88 -5.49 49.07
CA ARG A 16 -17.73 -4.74 50.00
C ARG A 16 -17.13 -3.36 50.23
N ASP A 17 -17.93 -2.32 50.06
CA ASP A 17 -17.57 -0.93 50.33
C ASP A 17 -18.24 -0.50 51.64
N GLU A 18 -17.43 -0.30 52.68
CA GLU A 18 -17.85 0.16 54.01
C GLU A 18 -17.05 1.43 54.36
N ASP A 19 -17.69 2.60 54.42
CA ASP A 19 -17.11 3.86 54.89
C ASP A 19 -15.66 4.18 54.43
N ALA A 20 -15.41 4.05 53.12
CA ALA A 20 -14.12 4.28 52.44
C ALA A 20 -13.04 3.20 52.63
N GLU A 21 -13.43 2.04 53.17
CA GLU A 21 -12.67 0.79 53.12
C GLU A 21 -13.37 -0.19 52.16
N VAL A 22 -12.64 -0.61 51.12
CA VAL A 22 -13.11 -1.62 50.17
C VAL A 22 -12.45 -2.95 50.49
N HIS A 23 -13.25 -3.89 50.98
CA HIS A 23 -12.81 -5.24 51.27
C HIS A 23 -12.90 -6.10 50.02
N VAL A 24 -11.76 -6.62 49.58
CA VAL A 24 -11.66 -7.58 48.48
C VAL A 24 -11.34 -8.94 49.06
N GLY A 25 -12.25 -9.90 48.88
CA GLY A 25 -12.11 -11.24 49.44
C GLY A 25 -12.41 -12.35 48.44
N GLY A 26 -12.02 -13.58 48.78
CA GLY A 26 -12.15 -14.75 47.92
C GLY A 26 -10.98 -14.94 46.95
N ALA A 27 -11.15 -15.79 45.94
CA ALA A 27 -10.11 -16.02 44.94
C ALA A 27 -10.20 -14.99 43.81
N LEU A 28 -9.20 -14.12 43.74
CA LEU A 28 -9.02 -13.12 42.70
C LEU A 28 -7.99 -13.61 41.69
N VAL A 29 -8.42 -14.54 40.85
CA VAL A 29 -7.59 -15.19 39.82
C VAL A 29 -8.22 -15.02 38.45
N THR A 30 -7.47 -15.17 37.38
CA THR A 30 -7.92 -14.96 35.99
C THR A 30 -9.25 -15.66 35.67
N ALA A 31 -9.47 -16.86 36.22
CA ALA A 31 -10.69 -17.64 36.03
C ALA A 31 -11.95 -17.05 36.70
N THR A 32 -11.79 -16.15 37.69
CA THR A 32 -12.88 -15.57 38.49
C THR A 32 -13.09 -14.07 38.23
N LEU A 33 -12.19 -13.40 37.49
CA LEU A 33 -12.27 -11.95 37.25
C LEU A 33 -13.57 -11.50 36.58
N SER A 34 -14.04 -12.25 35.58
CA SER A 34 -15.25 -11.90 34.83
C SER A 34 -16.52 -11.84 35.70
N SER A 35 -16.49 -12.46 36.88
CA SER A 35 -17.62 -12.47 37.81
C SER A 35 -17.70 -11.23 38.71
N ILE A 36 -16.61 -10.46 38.82
CA ILE A 36 -16.52 -9.30 39.72
C ILE A 36 -16.12 -8.01 38.99
N GLU A 37 -15.77 -8.07 37.70
CA GLU A 37 -15.39 -6.92 36.87
C GLU A 37 -16.45 -5.81 36.87
N ALA A 38 -17.73 -6.16 36.77
CA ALA A 38 -18.83 -5.19 36.81
C ALA A 38 -18.95 -4.47 38.16
N ASP A 39 -18.68 -5.16 39.27
CA ASP A 39 -18.71 -4.59 40.62
C ASP A 39 -17.51 -3.67 40.86
N PHE A 40 -16.34 -4.03 40.31
CA PHE A 40 -15.15 -3.18 40.29
C PHE A 40 -15.37 -1.90 39.47
N ASP A 41 -16.06 -2.01 38.34
CA ASP A 41 -16.35 -0.87 37.48
C ASP A 41 -17.41 0.07 38.06
N ALA A 42 -18.34 -0.47 38.85
CA ALA A 42 -19.42 0.25 39.50
C ALA A 42 -19.00 1.00 40.77
N LEU A 43 -17.75 0.83 41.24
CA LEU A 43 -17.24 1.54 42.40
C LEU A 43 -17.29 3.07 42.20
N PRO A 44 -18.00 3.81 43.07
CA PRO A 44 -18.10 5.26 42.94
C PRO A 44 -16.78 5.94 43.26
N TRP A 45 -16.49 7.02 42.53
CA TRP A 45 -15.39 7.90 42.88
C TRP A 45 -15.70 8.68 44.16
N ARG A 46 -14.71 8.84 45.04
CA ARG A 46 -14.81 9.59 46.30
C ARG A 46 -13.61 10.55 46.43
N GLU A 47 -13.86 11.79 46.84
CA GLU A 47 -12.79 12.72 47.23
C GLU A 47 -12.14 12.26 48.54
N GLY A 48 -10.81 12.23 48.58
CA GLY A 48 -10.04 11.84 49.76
C GLY A 48 -9.32 10.50 49.59
N LYS A 49 -9.32 9.69 50.65
CA LYS A 49 -8.52 8.46 50.74
C LYS A 49 -9.42 7.22 50.80
N VAL A 50 -9.12 6.22 49.96
CA VAL A 50 -9.79 4.92 49.95
C VAL A 50 -8.78 3.83 50.31
N THR A 51 -9.17 2.93 51.21
CA THR A 51 -8.32 1.83 51.64
C THR A 51 -8.80 0.52 51.01
N LEU A 52 -7.94 -0.15 50.24
CA LEU A 52 -8.20 -1.47 49.68
C LEU A 52 -7.68 -2.55 50.64
N ASN A 53 -8.58 -3.22 51.33
CA ASN A 53 -8.26 -4.29 52.25
C ASN A 53 -8.23 -5.65 51.51
N LEU A 54 -7.05 -6.26 51.43
CA LEU A 54 -6.82 -7.54 50.73
C LEU A 54 -6.68 -8.73 51.70
N GLY A 55 -7.03 -8.57 52.97
CA GLY A 55 -6.85 -9.60 54.01
C GLY A 55 -7.76 -10.82 53.87
N ALA A 56 -8.86 -10.69 53.11
CA ALA A 56 -9.82 -11.77 52.88
C ALA A 56 -9.55 -12.57 51.58
N LEU A 57 -8.44 -12.30 50.88
CA LEU A 57 -8.06 -13.02 49.67
C LEU A 57 -7.63 -14.46 49.97
N THR A 58 -8.19 -15.41 49.23
CA THR A 58 -7.83 -16.84 49.33
C THR A 58 -6.91 -17.31 48.21
N ALA A 59 -6.89 -16.61 47.07
CA ALA A 59 -5.96 -16.81 45.97
C ALA A 59 -5.80 -15.50 45.16
N PHE A 60 -4.62 -15.25 44.60
CA PHE A 60 -4.28 -14.04 43.86
C PHE A 60 -3.23 -14.35 42.79
N ASP A 61 -3.52 -14.04 41.52
CA ASP A 61 -2.62 -14.24 40.38
C ASP A 61 -2.31 -12.93 39.63
N THR A 62 -1.57 -13.01 38.52
CA THR A 62 -1.23 -11.85 37.68
C THR A 62 -2.44 -11.13 37.12
N GLY A 63 -3.53 -11.84 36.82
CA GLY A 63 -4.78 -11.24 36.35
C GLY A 63 -5.48 -10.45 37.46
N GLY A 64 -5.55 -11.03 38.66
CA GLY A 64 -6.06 -10.33 39.85
C GLY A 64 -5.23 -9.10 40.22
N ALA A 65 -3.90 -9.22 40.16
CA ALA A 65 -2.98 -8.11 40.41
C ALA A 65 -3.15 -6.98 39.40
N TRP A 66 -3.31 -7.30 38.11
CA TRP A 66 -3.58 -6.31 37.07
C TRP A 66 -4.91 -5.59 37.30
N MET A 67 -5.95 -6.28 37.75
CA MET A 67 -7.25 -5.67 38.03
C MET A 67 -7.19 -4.69 39.21
N ILE A 68 -6.48 -5.04 40.28
CA ILE A 68 -6.27 -4.14 41.43
C ILE A 68 -5.41 -2.93 41.02
N ALA A 69 -4.33 -3.14 40.26
CA ALA A 69 -3.49 -2.06 39.76
C ALA A 69 -4.29 -1.09 38.84
N THR A 70 -5.17 -1.65 38.00
CA THR A 70 -6.05 -0.86 37.11
C THR A 70 -7.07 -0.04 37.92
N LEU A 71 -7.67 -0.62 38.97
CA LEU A 71 -8.57 0.11 39.87
C LEU A 71 -7.85 1.25 40.59
N LYS A 72 -6.67 0.97 41.15
CA LYS A 72 -5.82 1.96 41.83
C LYS A 72 -5.47 3.11 40.89
N SER A 73 -5.07 2.82 39.65
CA SER A 73 -4.78 3.83 38.63
C SER A 73 -6.02 4.66 38.28
N ARG A 74 -7.19 4.04 38.11
CA ARG A 74 -8.45 4.73 37.77
C ARG A 74 -8.90 5.68 38.88
N LEU A 75 -8.85 5.24 40.14
CA LEU A 75 -9.21 6.06 41.30
C LEU A 75 -8.21 7.20 41.52
N SER A 76 -6.91 6.93 41.34
CA SER A 76 -5.86 7.96 41.43
C SER A 76 -6.01 9.04 40.36
N GLN A 77 -6.35 8.67 39.11
CA GLN A 77 -6.63 9.63 38.03
C GLN A 77 -7.84 10.52 38.32
N ALA A 78 -8.80 10.01 39.09
CA ALA A 78 -9.94 10.79 39.52
C ALA A 78 -9.64 11.66 40.76
N GLY A 79 -8.45 11.57 41.37
CA GLY A 79 -8.02 12.38 42.52
C GLY A 79 -8.23 11.73 43.89
N THR A 80 -8.47 10.41 43.94
CA THR A 80 -8.58 9.64 45.19
C THR A 80 -7.24 8.98 45.52
N GLU A 81 -6.72 9.17 46.73
CA GLU A 81 -5.53 8.46 47.20
C GLU A 81 -5.93 7.02 47.61
N VAL A 82 -5.27 6.01 47.05
CA VAL A 82 -5.60 4.60 47.30
C VAL A 82 -4.47 3.92 48.06
N GLU A 83 -4.75 3.42 49.26
CA GLU A 83 -3.80 2.66 50.09
C GLU A 83 -4.22 1.18 50.15
N VAL A 84 -3.27 0.26 49.99
CA VAL A 84 -3.53 -1.18 50.09
C VAL A 84 -3.15 -1.67 51.48
N THR A 85 -4.06 -2.30 52.21
CA THR A 85 -3.85 -2.81 53.57
C THR A 85 -4.10 -4.31 53.67
N GLN A 86 -3.50 -4.93 54.69
CA GLN A 86 -3.68 -6.34 55.07
C GLN A 86 -3.36 -7.39 53.97
N ALA A 87 -2.51 -7.06 53.00
CA ALA A 87 -2.06 -7.99 51.97
C ALA A 87 -0.92 -8.90 52.46
N LEU A 88 -0.91 -10.17 52.04
CA LEU A 88 0.25 -11.05 52.24
C LEU A 88 1.48 -10.49 51.51
N PRO A 89 2.71 -10.65 52.03
CA PRO A 89 3.93 -10.13 51.40
C PRO A 89 4.12 -10.60 49.94
N ALA A 90 3.72 -11.83 49.63
CA ALA A 90 3.76 -12.37 48.28
C ALA A 90 2.81 -11.65 47.30
N TYR A 91 1.65 -11.18 47.78
CA TYR A 91 0.67 -10.45 46.98
C TYR A 91 1.09 -9.00 46.76
N VAL A 92 1.71 -8.39 47.77
CA VAL A 92 2.32 -7.05 47.63
C VAL A 92 3.43 -7.07 46.58
N ALA A 93 4.31 -8.09 46.61
CA ALA A 93 5.38 -8.24 45.62
C ALA A 93 4.83 -8.47 44.21
N LEU A 94 3.77 -9.27 44.08
CA LEU A 94 3.12 -9.50 42.78
C LEU A 94 2.47 -8.22 42.23
N LEU A 95 1.79 -7.45 43.09
CA LEU A 95 1.19 -6.17 42.72
C LEU A 95 2.26 -5.19 42.24
N ALA A 96 3.37 -5.05 42.98
CA ALA A 96 4.46 -4.17 42.61
C ALA A 96 5.11 -4.55 41.26
N ASN A 97 5.28 -5.85 40.99
CA ASN A 97 5.81 -6.33 39.72
C ASN A 97 4.86 -6.05 38.55
N VAL A 98 3.55 -6.19 38.75
CA VAL A 98 2.55 -5.89 37.72
C VAL A 98 2.44 -4.37 37.51
N GLU A 99 2.46 -3.56 38.56
CA GLU A 99 2.49 -2.09 38.47
C GLU A 99 3.73 -1.61 37.69
N ALA A 100 4.91 -2.18 37.95
CA ALA A 100 6.14 -1.83 37.24
C ALA A 100 6.18 -2.30 35.77
N ALA A 101 5.48 -3.40 35.46
CA ALA A 101 5.42 -3.96 34.10
C ALA A 101 4.24 -3.42 33.28
N THR A 102 3.28 -2.76 33.92
CA THR A 102 2.15 -2.12 33.23
C THR A 102 2.67 -0.79 32.65
N PRO A 103 2.62 -0.60 31.32
CA PRO A 103 3.04 0.68 30.73
C PRO A 103 2.22 1.79 31.37
N GLU A 104 2.85 2.92 31.72
CA GLU A 104 2.10 4.15 31.97
C GLU A 104 1.16 4.33 30.77
N ARG A 105 -0.14 4.27 31.05
CA ARG A 105 -1.15 4.45 30.02
C ARG A 105 -0.97 5.89 29.59
N ASP A 106 -0.23 6.11 28.50
CA ASP A 106 -0.09 7.38 27.82
C ASP A 106 -1.44 8.04 27.93
N GLU A 107 -1.52 9.15 28.66
CA GLU A 107 -2.78 9.87 28.81
C GLU A 107 -3.33 9.97 27.40
N GLU A 108 -4.52 9.39 27.16
CA GLU A 108 -5.24 9.69 25.93
C GLU A 108 -5.51 11.19 26.05
N VAL A 109 -4.57 12.00 25.54
CA VAL A 109 -4.69 13.44 25.45
C VAL A 109 -5.99 13.60 24.70
N LYS A 110 -7.05 13.96 25.43
CA LYS A 110 -8.36 14.24 24.86
C LYS A 110 -8.07 15.18 23.71
N GLN A 111 -8.11 14.66 22.49
CA GLN A 111 -7.84 15.43 21.29
C GLN A 111 -9.01 16.38 21.17
N ALA A 112 -8.91 17.50 21.90
CA ALA A 112 -9.75 18.64 21.71
C ALA A 112 -9.70 18.94 20.21
N ARG A 113 -10.86 19.15 19.60
CA ARG A 113 -11.02 19.58 18.20
C ARG A 113 -10.41 20.98 18.03
N SER A 114 -9.09 21.05 18.16
CA SER A 114 -8.25 22.23 18.20
C SER A 114 -7.39 22.25 16.94
N ILE A 115 -7.03 23.45 16.50
CA ILE A 115 -6.11 23.66 15.38
C ILE A 115 -4.80 22.88 15.61
N THR A 116 -4.36 22.74 16.87
CA THR A 116 -3.20 21.92 17.24
C THR A 116 -3.39 20.43 16.92
N GLY A 117 -4.60 19.88 17.10
CA GLY A 117 -4.93 18.49 16.73
C GLY A 117 -5.12 18.28 15.21
N MET A 118 -5.45 19.34 14.45
CA MET A 118 -5.39 19.29 12.99
C MET A 118 -3.95 19.30 12.49
N LEU A 119 -3.11 20.17 13.04
CA LEU A 119 -1.68 20.24 12.72
C LEU A 119 -0.94 18.96 13.12
N ASP A 120 -1.27 18.35 14.26
CA ASP A 120 -0.70 17.06 14.68
C ASP A 120 -1.08 15.93 13.71
N ARG A 121 -2.35 15.83 13.31
CA ARG A 121 -2.79 14.85 12.30
C ARG A 121 -2.10 15.06 10.97
N PHE A 122 -1.97 16.31 10.53
CA PHE A 122 -1.24 16.63 9.31
C PHE A 122 0.24 16.27 9.45
N GLY A 123 0.88 16.60 10.57
CA GLY A 123 2.28 16.25 10.85
C GLY A 123 2.51 14.73 10.82
N ARG A 124 1.63 13.95 11.44
CA ARG A 124 1.69 12.47 11.40
C ARG A 124 1.48 11.92 9.98
N GLN A 125 0.59 12.52 9.19
CA GLN A 125 0.39 12.11 7.79
C GLN A 125 1.61 12.43 6.92
N VAL A 126 2.22 13.60 7.10
CA VAL A 126 3.46 13.99 6.39
C VAL A 126 4.60 13.07 6.78
N ALA A 127 4.77 12.79 8.07
CA ALA A 127 5.78 11.85 8.55
C ALA A 127 5.58 10.43 7.97
N ALA A 128 4.35 9.92 8.00
CA ALA A 128 4.03 8.62 7.40
C ALA A 128 4.26 8.58 5.88
N ALA A 129 3.97 9.70 5.17
CA ALA A 129 4.27 9.82 3.76
C ALA A 129 5.78 9.83 3.49
N TRP A 130 6.55 10.50 4.34
CA TRP A 130 8.01 10.52 4.27
C TRP A 130 8.62 9.12 4.47
N ASP A 131 8.14 8.38 5.47
CA ASP A 131 8.56 6.99 5.70
C ASP A 131 8.21 6.09 4.51
N ALA A 132 7.05 6.31 3.88
CA ALA A 132 6.67 5.59 2.67
C ALA A 132 7.61 5.91 1.49
N VAL A 133 8.04 7.16 1.33
CA VAL A 133 9.03 7.57 0.32
C VAL A 133 10.37 6.90 0.59
N ILE A 134 10.86 6.90 1.84
CA ILE A 134 12.11 6.21 2.19
C ILE A 134 12.01 4.72 1.91
N SER A 135 10.92 4.07 2.32
CA SER A 135 10.67 2.64 2.07
C SER A 135 10.64 2.32 0.58
N PHE A 136 9.95 3.13 -0.23
CA PHE A 136 9.90 2.96 -1.68
C PHE A 136 11.29 3.10 -2.31
N ASN A 137 12.07 4.11 -1.90
CA ASN A 137 13.44 4.30 -2.38
C ASN A 137 14.36 3.12 -2.01
N GLY A 138 14.23 2.61 -0.78
CA GLY A 138 14.95 1.42 -0.34
C GLY A 138 14.61 0.20 -1.21
N PHE A 139 13.32 -0.03 -1.45
CA PHE A 139 12.84 -1.14 -2.28
C PHE A 139 13.26 -1.01 -3.76
N LEU A 140 13.24 0.20 -4.30
CA LEU A 140 13.76 0.50 -5.64
C LEU A 140 15.26 0.18 -5.71
N GLY A 141 16.04 0.63 -4.72
CA GLY A 141 17.47 0.35 -4.62
C GLY A 141 17.77 -1.15 -4.54
N GLU A 142 17.06 -1.88 -3.68
CA GLU A 142 17.19 -3.33 -3.56
C GLU A 142 16.85 -4.06 -4.88
N THR A 143 15.78 -3.62 -5.56
CA THR A 143 15.39 -4.17 -6.87
C THR A 143 16.47 -3.92 -7.93
N LEU A 144 17.01 -2.71 -8.01
CA LEU A 144 18.07 -2.36 -8.97
C LEU A 144 19.35 -3.13 -8.70
N VAL A 145 19.76 -3.26 -7.44
CA VAL A 145 20.91 -4.09 -7.05
C VAL A 145 20.67 -5.54 -7.42
N CYS A 146 19.46 -6.07 -7.19
CA CYS A 146 19.12 -7.44 -7.55
C CYS A 146 19.19 -7.67 -9.07
N ILE A 147 18.59 -6.78 -9.87
CA ILE A 147 18.69 -6.80 -11.34
C ILE A 147 20.16 -6.78 -11.78
N PHE A 148 20.97 -5.89 -11.22
CA PHE A 148 22.39 -5.78 -11.55
C PHE A 148 23.17 -7.06 -11.20
N ARG A 149 22.93 -7.64 -10.02
CA ARG A 149 23.54 -8.93 -9.62
C ARG A 149 23.15 -10.07 -10.57
N LEU A 150 21.89 -10.11 -11.02
CA LEU A 150 21.43 -11.11 -11.98
C LEU A 150 21.97 -10.88 -13.38
N ALA A 151 22.16 -9.63 -13.80
CA ALA A 151 22.82 -9.32 -15.06
C ALA A 151 24.27 -9.85 -15.10
N LEU A 152 24.97 -9.82 -13.95
CA LEU A 152 26.30 -10.41 -13.80
C LEU A 152 26.28 -11.94 -13.68
N ARG A 153 25.13 -12.54 -13.33
CA ARG A 153 24.96 -14.00 -13.11
C ARG A 153 23.65 -14.50 -13.74
N PRO A 154 23.51 -14.45 -15.09
CA PRO A 154 22.23 -14.67 -15.78
C PRO A 154 21.70 -16.10 -15.63
N TRP A 155 22.55 -17.08 -15.28
CA TRP A 155 22.13 -18.47 -15.01
C TRP A 155 21.25 -18.62 -13.75
N ARG A 156 21.21 -17.61 -12.87
CA ARG A 156 20.30 -17.59 -11.70
C ARG A 156 18.89 -17.15 -12.07
N LEU A 157 18.70 -16.50 -13.22
CA LEU A 157 17.41 -16.00 -13.65
C LEU A 157 16.46 -17.16 -13.98
N ARG A 158 15.26 -17.11 -13.41
CA ARG A 158 14.19 -18.09 -13.68
C ARG A 158 13.49 -17.76 -15.00
N TRP A 159 14.10 -18.17 -16.11
CA TRP A 159 13.61 -17.92 -17.47
C TRP A 159 12.15 -18.31 -17.69
N ALA A 160 11.70 -19.44 -17.14
CA ALA A 160 10.31 -19.87 -17.24
C ALA A 160 9.34 -18.83 -16.66
N SER A 161 9.63 -18.29 -15.47
CA SER A 161 8.79 -17.25 -14.84
C SER A 161 8.82 -15.94 -15.63
N LEU A 162 9.99 -15.55 -16.16
CA LEU A 162 10.10 -14.37 -17.01
C LEU A 162 9.19 -14.48 -18.24
N VAL A 163 9.27 -15.59 -18.97
CA VAL A 163 8.48 -15.80 -20.19
C VAL A 163 6.97 -15.84 -19.89
N THR A 164 6.56 -16.49 -18.81
CA THR A 164 5.15 -16.47 -18.37
C THR A 164 4.67 -15.04 -18.12
N HIS A 165 5.45 -14.23 -17.40
CA HIS A 165 5.09 -12.84 -17.17
C HIS A 165 5.14 -11.98 -18.44
N MET A 166 6.00 -12.29 -19.42
CA MET A 166 6.01 -11.62 -20.72
C MET A 166 4.74 -11.95 -21.53
N GLN A 167 4.29 -13.20 -21.50
CA GLN A 167 3.04 -13.60 -22.15
C GLN A 167 1.84 -12.92 -21.48
N ASP A 168 1.77 -12.96 -20.16
CA ASP A 168 0.64 -12.42 -19.39
C ASP A 168 0.59 -10.89 -19.43
N ALA A 169 1.72 -10.20 -19.29
CA ALA A 169 1.77 -8.75 -19.31
C ALA A 169 1.81 -8.18 -20.74
N GLY A 170 2.30 -8.96 -21.71
CA GLY A 170 2.52 -8.54 -23.09
C GLY A 170 1.47 -9.03 -24.06
N LEU A 171 1.56 -10.30 -24.48
CA LEU A 171 0.68 -10.85 -25.52
C LEU A 171 -0.80 -10.65 -25.19
N ASN A 172 -1.19 -10.92 -23.94
CA ASN A 172 -2.58 -10.72 -23.53
C ASN A 172 -3.01 -9.24 -23.56
N ALA A 173 -2.07 -8.27 -23.50
CA ALA A 173 -2.33 -6.82 -23.51
C ALA A 173 -2.42 -6.22 -24.91
N VAL A 174 -1.94 -6.93 -25.93
CA VAL A 174 -1.94 -6.44 -27.32
C VAL A 174 -3.33 -5.96 -27.77
N PRO A 175 -4.45 -6.70 -27.57
CA PRO A 175 -5.74 -6.29 -28.14
C PRO A 175 -6.26 -4.97 -27.57
N ILE A 176 -6.14 -4.78 -26.24
CA ILE A 176 -6.63 -3.55 -25.59
C ILE A 176 -5.73 -2.35 -25.93
N VAL A 177 -4.41 -2.55 -26.01
CA VAL A 177 -3.46 -1.49 -26.37
C VAL A 177 -3.63 -1.08 -27.84
N ALA A 178 -3.78 -2.04 -28.75
CA ALA A 178 -4.02 -1.79 -30.16
C ALA A 178 -5.33 -1.03 -30.39
N LEU A 179 -6.42 -1.47 -29.75
CA LEU A 179 -7.72 -0.81 -29.85
C LEU A 179 -7.67 0.63 -29.31
N MET A 180 -7.07 0.83 -28.14
CA MET A 180 -6.95 2.16 -27.53
C MET A 180 -6.08 3.09 -28.38
N GLY A 181 -4.94 2.61 -28.88
CA GLY A 181 -4.08 3.36 -29.80
C GLY A 181 -4.84 3.80 -31.04
N PHE A 182 -5.55 2.87 -31.68
CA PHE A 182 -6.38 3.14 -32.85
C PHE A 182 -7.44 4.22 -32.60
N LEU A 183 -8.23 4.06 -31.53
CA LEU A 183 -9.28 5.01 -31.19
C LEU A 183 -8.73 6.41 -30.88
N ILE A 184 -7.59 6.48 -30.21
CA ILE A 184 -6.96 7.76 -29.88
C ILE A 184 -6.37 8.42 -31.12
N GLY A 185 -5.83 7.64 -32.06
CA GLY A 185 -5.45 8.13 -33.39
C GLY A 185 -6.62 8.79 -34.13
N ILE A 186 -7.78 8.15 -34.16
CA ILE A 186 -9.02 8.71 -34.75
C ILE A 186 -9.41 10.02 -34.07
N VAL A 187 -9.47 10.01 -32.74
CA VAL A 187 -9.89 11.18 -31.96
C VAL A 187 -8.94 12.36 -32.17
N LEU A 188 -7.63 12.12 -32.16
CA LEU A 188 -6.63 13.15 -32.41
C LEU A 188 -6.70 13.71 -33.82
N ALA A 189 -6.89 12.86 -34.83
CA ALA A 189 -7.04 13.31 -36.21
C ALA A 189 -8.27 14.20 -36.37
N PHE A 190 -9.42 13.79 -35.85
CA PHE A 190 -10.66 14.55 -35.93
C PHE A 190 -10.59 15.88 -35.16
N GLN A 191 -10.10 15.85 -33.92
CA GLN A 191 -9.96 17.06 -33.11
C GLN A 191 -8.88 17.98 -33.69
N GLY A 192 -7.73 17.44 -34.11
CA GLY A 192 -6.66 18.21 -34.73
C GLY A 192 -7.09 18.87 -36.02
N ALA A 193 -7.79 18.13 -36.90
CA ALA A 193 -8.35 18.63 -38.16
C ALA A 193 -9.30 19.81 -37.92
N SER A 194 -10.30 19.62 -37.06
CA SER A 194 -11.29 20.67 -36.78
C SER A 194 -10.69 21.94 -36.15
N GLN A 195 -9.59 21.83 -35.40
CA GLN A 195 -8.89 22.99 -34.86
C GLN A 195 -8.01 23.68 -35.91
N LEU A 196 -7.23 22.93 -36.69
CA LEU A 196 -6.32 23.47 -37.71
C LEU A 196 -7.06 24.06 -38.92
N GLN A 197 -8.23 23.52 -39.26
CA GLN A 197 -9.10 24.06 -40.31
C GLN A 197 -9.49 25.52 -40.06
N ARG A 198 -9.70 25.92 -38.79
CA ARG A 198 -10.02 27.30 -38.42
C ARG A 198 -8.91 28.29 -38.77
N PHE A 199 -7.68 27.80 -38.93
CA PHE A 199 -6.49 28.57 -39.28
C PHE A 199 -6.01 28.31 -40.72
N GLY A 200 -6.75 27.53 -41.53
CA GLY A 200 -6.34 27.13 -42.88
C GLY A 200 -5.12 26.21 -42.91
N ALA A 201 -4.84 25.51 -41.80
CA ALA A 201 -3.60 24.78 -41.54
C ALA A 201 -3.78 23.25 -41.54
N GLU A 202 -4.78 22.73 -42.24
CA GLU A 202 -5.16 21.30 -42.27
C GLU A 202 -4.01 20.37 -42.70
N VAL A 203 -3.06 20.91 -43.48
CA VAL A 203 -1.85 20.21 -43.93
C VAL A 203 -0.97 19.71 -42.78
N PHE A 204 -1.04 20.34 -41.61
CA PHE A 204 -0.24 19.98 -40.43
C PHE A 204 -0.90 18.92 -39.53
N VAL A 205 -2.09 18.42 -39.89
CA VAL A 205 -2.78 17.39 -39.11
C VAL A 205 -1.96 16.10 -39.03
N VAL A 206 -1.31 15.71 -40.13
CA VAL A 206 -0.45 14.51 -40.16
C VAL A 206 0.74 14.67 -39.20
N GLU A 207 1.35 15.85 -39.16
CA GLU A 207 2.47 16.16 -38.27
C GLU A 207 2.03 16.16 -36.81
N LEU A 208 0.88 16.76 -36.50
CA LEU A 208 0.28 16.73 -35.16
C LEU A 208 0.07 15.30 -34.68
N ILE A 209 -0.56 14.44 -35.51
CA ILE A 209 -0.81 13.03 -35.16
C ILE A 209 0.52 12.31 -34.94
N SER A 210 1.45 12.46 -35.86
CA SER A 210 2.71 11.70 -35.85
C SER A 210 3.57 12.06 -34.64
N ILE A 211 3.75 13.34 -34.36
CA ILE A 211 4.51 13.80 -33.19
C ILE A 211 3.80 13.39 -31.90
N SER A 212 2.50 13.65 -31.78
CA SER A 212 1.75 13.40 -30.54
C SER A 212 1.67 11.92 -30.19
N VAL A 213 1.39 11.05 -31.18
CA VAL A 213 1.29 9.60 -30.97
C VAL A 213 2.66 9.01 -30.68
N LEU A 214 3.67 9.30 -31.50
CA LEU A 214 4.99 8.65 -31.41
C LEU A 214 5.80 9.11 -30.19
N ARG A 215 5.75 10.40 -29.85
CA ARG A 215 6.60 11.00 -28.81
C ARG A 215 6.03 10.87 -27.40
N GLU A 216 4.70 10.92 -27.27
CA GLU A 216 4.05 11.01 -25.96
C GLU A 216 2.93 9.98 -25.79
N LEU A 217 1.83 10.15 -26.53
CA LEU A 217 0.57 9.50 -26.18
C LEU A 217 0.64 7.98 -26.30
N GLY A 218 1.24 7.43 -27.37
CA GLY A 218 1.25 5.98 -27.57
C GLY A 218 1.93 5.23 -26.43
N ILE A 219 3.12 5.68 -26.01
CA ILE A 219 3.86 5.04 -24.91
C ILE A 219 3.20 5.34 -23.55
N LEU A 220 2.76 6.58 -23.31
CA LEU A 220 2.13 6.98 -22.05
C LEU A 220 0.84 6.18 -21.79
N LEU A 221 -0.03 6.05 -22.79
CA LEU A 221 -1.28 5.33 -22.68
C LEU A 221 -1.06 3.83 -22.49
N THR A 222 -0.11 3.25 -23.22
CA THR A 222 0.30 1.86 -22.99
C THR A 222 0.79 1.67 -21.56
N ALA A 223 1.61 2.59 -21.02
CA ALA A 223 2.08 2.53 -19.64
C ALA A 223 0.92 2.61 -18.63
N ILE A 224 -0.05 3.49 -18.83
CA ILE A 224 -1.25 3.62 -17.98
C ILE A 224 -2.06 2.32 -17.98
N ILE A 225 -2.32 1.74 -19.16
CA ILE A 225 -3.07 0.48 -19.30
C ILE A 225 -2.32 -0.67 -18.62
N VAL A 226 -1.01 -0.77 -18.83
CA VAL A 226 -0.18 -1.84 -18.25
C VAL A 226 -0.08 -1.69 -16.73
N ALA A 227 0.00 -0.46 -16.19
CA ALA A 227 -0.08 -0.20 -14.76
C ALA A 227 -1.42 -0.65 -14.18
N GLY A 228 -2.52 -0.32 -14.86
CA GLY A 228 -3.87 -0.69 -14.47
C GLY A 228 -4.12 -2.20 -14.48
N ARG A 229 -3.69 -2.91 -15.53
CA ARG A 229 -3.98 -4.34 -15.70
C ARG A 229 -2.90 -5.26 -15.14
N SER A 230 -1.68 -5.12 -15.63
CA SER A 230 -0.58 -6.03 -15.28
C SER A 230 -0.01 -5.67 -13.90
N GLY A 231 0.12 -4.37 -13.61
CA GLY A 231 0.55 -3.90 -12.29
C GLY A 231 -0.41 -4.31 -11.17
N SER A 232 -1.73 -4.18 -11.39
CA SER A 232 -2.72 -4.65 -10.41
C SER A 232 -2.69 -6.17 -10.22
N ALA A 233 -2.57 -6.94 -11.32
CA ALA A 233 -2.46 -8.40 -11.26
C ALA A 233 -1.18 -8.85 -10.52
N PHE A 234 -0.05 -8.16 -10.72
CA PHE A 234 1.18 -8.42 -9.98
C PHE A 234 1.04 -8.11 -8.50
N THR A 235 0.38 -6.98 -8.17
CA THR A 235 0.11 -6.60 -6.78
C THR A 235 -0.79 -7.60 -6.09
N ALA A 236 -1.87 -8.02 -6.75
CA ALA A 236 -2.84 -8.97 -6.20
C ALA A 236 -2.23 -10.37 -6.02
N SER A 237 -1.49 -10.86 -7.01
CA SER A 237 -0.85 -12.19 -6.93
C SER A 237 0.22 -12.24 -5.84
N VAL A 238 1.19 -11.31 -5.84
CA VAL A 238 2.25 -11.28 -4.80
C VAL A 238 1.66 -10.94 -3.43
N GLY A 239 0.64 -10.08 -3.37
CA GLY A 239 -0.08 -9.75 -2.14
C GLY A 239 -0.80 -10.96 -1.55
N SER A 240 -1.43 -11.78 -2.39
CA SER A 240 -2.06 -13.05 -1.97
C SER A 240 -1.03 -14.03 -1.43
N MET A 241 0.12 -14.19 -2.13
CA MET A 241 1.23 -15.03 -1.65
C MET A 241 1.75 -14.56 -0.30
N LYS A 242 1.75 -13.25 -0.04
CA LYS A 242 2.11 -12.69 1.27
C LYS A 242 1.10 -13.06 2.36
N VAL A 243 -0.20 -12.99 2.08
CA VAL A 243 -1.26 -13.37 3.04
C VAL A 243 -1.24 -14.88 3.33
N GLN A 244 -0.85 -15.69 2.35
CA GLN A 244 -0.72 -17.15 2.46
C GLN A 244 0.64 -17.59 3.05
N GLU A 245 1.46 -16.65 3.53
CA GLU A 245 2.79 -16.91 4.10
C GLU A 245 3.78 -17.61 3.14
N GLU A 246 3.50 -17.66 1.84
CA GLU A 246 4.36 -18.28 0.84
C GLU A 246 5.69 -17.53 0.70
N ILE A 247 5.67 -16.20 0.88
CA ILE A 247 6.89 -15.37 0.85
C ILE A 247 7.81 -15.70 2.02
N ASP A 248 7.27 -15.92 3.21
CA ASP A 248 8.06 -16.27 4.39
C ASP A 248 8.56 -17.71 4.29
N ALA A 249 7.74 -18.63 3.76
CA ALA A 249 8.18 -19.98 3.41
C ALA A 249 9.35 -19.98 2.40
N MET A 250 9.37 -19.10 1.40
CA MET A 250 10.52 -18.97 0.50
C MET A 250 11.79 -18.53 1.23
N ARG A 251 11.68 -17.60 2.19
CA ARG A 251 12.82 -17.15 3.00
C ARG A 251 13.38 -18.27 3.86
N THR A 252 12.53 -19.12 4.45
CA THR A 252 13.01 -20.27 5.25
C THR A 252 13.72 -21.32 4.39
N LEU A 253 13.36 -21.44 3.12
CA LEU A 253 14.05 -22.28 2.12
C LEU A 253 15.35 -21.65 1.58
N GLY A 254 15.75 -20.47 2.07
CA GLY A 254 16.96 -19.77 1.63
C GLY A 254 16.83 -19.12 0.25
N LEU A 255 15.62 -18.94 -0.26
CA LEU A 255 15.36 -18.25 -1.52
C LEU A 255 15.13 -16.77 -1.27
N ASP A 256 15.77 -15.90 -2.06
CA ASP A 256 15.54 -14.46 -2.05
C ASP A 256 14.22 -14.12 -2.78
N PRO A 257 13.18 -13.61 -2.09
CA PRO A 257 11.91 -13.24 -2.73
C PRO A 257 12.06 -12.14 -3.78
N MET A 258 13.08 -11.27 -3.67
CA MET A 258 13.32 -10.22 -4.64
C MET A 258 13.76 -10.82 -5.98
N GLU A 259 14.70 -11.78 -5.93
CA GLU A 259 15.20 -12.50 -7.09
C GLU A 259 14.13 -13.39 -7.74
N VAL A 260 13.29 -14.05 -6.94
CA VAL A 260 12.30 -15.02 -7.43
C VAL A 260 11.00 -14.37 -7.90
N LEU A 261 10.51 -13.32 -7.21
CA LEU A 261 9.21 -12.72 -7.52
C LEU A 261 9.34 -11.39 -8.28
N VAL A 262 10.17 -10.48 -7.80
CA VAL A 262 10.16 -9.07 -8.25
C VAL A 262 10.90 -8.93 -9.57
N VAL A 263 12.14 -9.42 -9.63
CA VAL A 263 13.00 -9.25 -10.81
C VAL A 263 12.39 -9.80 -12.10
N PRO A 264 11.82 -11.02 -12.15
CA PRO A 264 11.21 -11.54 -13.38
C PRO A 264 10.02 -10.69 -13.87
N ARG A 265 9.22 -10.13 -12.95
CA ARG A 265 8.08 -9.27 -13.29
C ARG A 265 8.53 -7.92 -13.83
N VAL A 266 9.51 -7.29 -13.18
CA VAL A 266 10.07 -6.01 -13.62
C VAL A 266 10.74 -6.17 -14.98
N LEU A 267 11.57 -7.20 -15.17
CA LEU A 267 12.23 -7.48 -16.45
C LEU A 267 11.23 -7.80 -17.56
N ALA A 268 10.17 -8.56 -17.26
CA ALA A 268 9.10 -8.82 -18.23
C ALA A 268 8.48 -7.51 -18.73
N LEU A 269 8.15 -6.58 -17.83
CA LEU A 269 7.61 -5.28 -18.20
C LEU A 269 8.61 -4.45 -19.01
N VAL A 270 9.88 -4.43 -18.62
CA VAL A 270 10.93 -3.67 -19.32
C VAL A 270 11.07 -4.11 -20.77
N LEU A 271 10.93 -5.41 -21.05
CA LEU A 271 11.00 -5.94 -22.41
C LEU A 271 9.69 -5.76 -23.19
N VAL A 272 8.56 -5.90 -22.51
CA VAL A 272 7.23 -5.91 -23.15
C VAL A 272 6.68 -4.52 -23.40
N LEU A 273 6.85 -3.57 -22.46
CA LEU A 273 6.27 -2.24 -22.58
C LEU A 273 6.71 -1.51 -23.86
N PRO A 274 8.00 -1.57 -24.27
CA PRO A 274 8.43 -1.00 -25.54
C PRO A 274 7.71 -1.62 -26.74
N ILE A 275 7.56 -2.95 -26.75
CA ILE A 275 6.89 -3.68 -27.83
C ILE A 275 5.41 -3.27 -27.90
N LEU A 276 4.74 -3.18 -26.77
CA LEU A 276 3.34 -2.72 -26.70
C LEU A 276 3.19 -1.26 -27.12
N GLY A 277 4.12 -0.39 -26.73
CA GLY A 277 4.13 1.02 -27.15
C GLY A 277 4.29 1.16 -28.66
N PHE A 278 5.15 0.35 -29.26
CA PHE A 278 5.29 0.29 -30.71
C PHE A 278 4.00 -0.16 -31.41
N VAL A 279 3.31 -1.19 -30.89
CA VAL A 279 2.00 -1.60 -31.41
C VAL A 279 0.96 -0.48 -31.29
N ALA A 280 0.91 0.20 -30.14
CA ALA A 280 0.01 1.34 -29.92
C ALA A 280 0.26 2.46 -30.94
N ASN A 281 1.53 2.77 -31.20
CA ASN A 281 1.95 3.77 -32.18
C ASN A 281 1.48 3.41 -33.59
N LEU A 282 1.69 2.17 -34.03
CA LEU A 282 1.25 1.71 -35.35
C LEU A 282 -0.28 1.80 -35.49
N CYS A 283 -1.02 1.31 -34.49
CA CYS A 283 -2.47 1.38 -34.49
C CYS A 283 -2.98 2.83 -34.45
N GLY A 284 -2.32 3.71 -33.69
CA GLY A 284 -2.65 5.13 -33.62
C GLY A 284 -2.40 5.88 -34.92
N LEU A 285 -1.27 5.63 -35.58
CA LEU A 285 -1.02 6.17 -36.92
C LEU A 285 -2.05 5.67 -37.94
N PHE A 286 -2.41 4.38 -37.88
CA PHE A 286 -3.43 3.82 -38.75
C PHE A 286 -4.82 4.44 -38.52
N GLY A 287 -5.23 4.60 -37.26
CA GLY A 287 -6.48 5.29 -36.91
C GLY A 287 -6.51 6.74 -37.34
N GLY A 288 -5.39 7.45 -37.17
CA GLY A 288 -5.22 8.82 -37.63
C GLY A 288 -5.30 8.94 -39.16
N ALA A 289 -4.60 8.07 -39.89
CA ALA A 289 -4.63 8.04 -41.35
C ALA A 289 -6.04 7.76 -41.90
N LEU A 290 -6.76 6.81 -41.29
CA LEU A 290 -8.14 6.50 -41.69
C LEU A 290 -9.05 7.71 -41.49
N MET A 291 -8.95 8.38 -40.34
CA MET A 291 -9.80 9.53 -40.06
C MET A 291 -9.44 10.75 -40.91
N SER A 292 -8.15 11.02 -41.15
CA SER A 292 -7.71 12.08 -42.06
C SER A 292 -8.16 11.84 -43.50
N TRP A 293 -8.28 10.58 -43.93
CA TRP A 293 -8.82 10.27 -45.25
C TRP A 293 -10.32 10.57 -45.34
N ILE A 294 -11.09 10.18 -44.32
CA ILE A 294 -12.55 10.36 -44.30
C ILE A 294 -12.94 11.84 -44.17
N ASP A 295 -12.27 12.58 -43.27
CA ASP A 295 -12.67 13.94 -42.89
C ASP A 295 -12.04 15.02 -43.78
N LEU A 296 -10.75 14.87 -44.13
CA LEU A 296 -9.98 15.86 -44.88
C LEU A 296 -9.73 15.46 -46.34
N GLY A 297 -10.13 14.26 -46.76
CA GLY A 297 -9.84 13.73 -48.10
C GLY A 297 -8.36 13.45 -48.34
N VAL A 298 -7.54 13.36 -47.28
CA VAL A 298 -6.10 13.08 -47.41
C VAL A 298 -5.90 11.63 -47.84
N SER A 299 -5.44 11.42 -49.08
CA SER A 299 -5.19 10.06 -49.56
C SER A 299 -4.12 9.34 -48.71
N PRO A 300 -4.20 8.00 -48.55
CA PRO A 300 -3.18 7.24 -47.81
C PRO A 300 -1.75 7.45 -48.32
N GLY A 301 -1.56 7.61 -49.63
CA GLY A 301 -0.25 7.91 -50.22
C GLY A 301 0.29 9.28 -49.82
N MET A 302 -0.58 10.30 -49.77
CA MET A 302 -0.19 11.63 -49.31
C MET A 302 0.12 11.63 -47.81
N PHE A 303 -0.67 10.91 -46.99
CA PHE A 303 -0.40 10.73 -45.57
C PHE A 303 0.98 10.11 -45.35
N LEU A 304 1.33 9.04 -46.09
CA LEU A 304 2.61 8.37 -45.96
C LEU A 304 3.80 9.24 -46.38
N THR A 305 3.62 10.03 -47.44
CA THR A 305 4.63 10.98 -47.92
C THR A 305 4.89 12.06 -46.85
N ARG A 306 3.82 12.64 -46.29
CA ARG A 306 3.90 13.63 -45.20
C ARG A 306 4.49 13.06 -43.92
N LEU A 307 4.12 11.82 -43.58
CA LEU A 307 4.69 11.10 -42.45
C LEU A 307 6.21 10.97 -42.64
N TYR A 308 6.68 10.56 -43.82
CA TYR A 308 8.12 10.41 -44.08
C TYR A 308 8.88 11.75 -44.10
N GLU A 309 8.29 12.79 -44.69
CA GLU A 309 8.92 14.12 -44.79
C GLU A 309 9.00 14.84 -43.43
N ASN A 310 7.97 14.72 -42.59
CA ASN A 310 7.85 15.49 -41.36
C ASN A 310 8.14 14.69 -40.09
N THR A 311 8.18 13.36 -40.16
CA THR A 311 8.41 12.51 -38.97
C THR A 311 9.82 11.94 -39.01
N GLY A 312 10.73 12.62 -38.30
CA GLY A 312 12.03 12.04 -38.00
C GLY A 312 11.88 10.75 -37.19
N VAL A 313 12.71 9.74 -37.48
CA VAL A 313 12.85 8.49 -36.67
C VAL A 313 13.07 8.80 -35.18
N TRP A 314 13.58 10.01 -34.91
CA TRP A 314 13.79 10.55 -33.59
C TRP A 314 12.53 10.68 -32.73
N HIS A 315 11.36 11.01 -33.30
CA HIS A 315 10.11 11.08 -32.52
C HIS A 315 9.72 9.72 -31.93
N LEU A 316 9.87 8.66 -32.73
CA LEU A 316 9.68 7.29 -32.26
C LEU A 316 10.75 6.94 -31.22
N ALA A 317 12.03 7.26 -31.48
CA ALA A 317 13.12 6.95 -30.55
C ALA A 317 12.91 7.59 -29.18
N VAL A 318 12.50 8.87 -29.12
CA VAL A 318 12.19 9.59 -27.88
C VAL A 318 11.10 8.87 -27.08
N GLY A 319 10.00 8.47 -27.72
CA GLY A 319 8.95 7.69 -27.07
C GLY A 319 9.46 6.33 -26.58
N MET A 320 10.20 5.62 -27.43
CA MET A 320 10.74 4.30 -27.12
C MET A 320 11.74 4.29 -25.96
N ILE A 321 12.58 5.32 -25.84
CA ILE A 321 13.55 5.46 -24.76
C ILE A 321 12.86 5.61 -23.40
N LYS A 322 11.68 6.25 -23.33
CA LYS A 322 10.91 6.42 -22.08
C LYS A 322 10.33 5.09 -21.58
N ALA A 323 9.95 4.18 -22.49
CA ALA A 323 9.20 2.97 -22.16
C ALA A 323 9.87 2.05 -21.10
N PRO A 324 11.19 1.74 -21.17
CA PRO A 324 11.87 0.98 -20.12
C PRO A 324 11.78 1.63 -18.73
N PHE A 325 11.87 2.95 -18.64
CA PHE A 325 11.79 3.65 -17.35
C PHE A 325 10.38 3.57 -16.75
N PHE A 326 9.34 3.75 -17.58
CA PHE A 326 7.96 3.54 -17.15
C PHE A 326 7.72 2.10 -16.68
N ALA A 327 8.28 1.12 -17.39
CA ALA A 327 8.16 -0.28 -17.02
C ALA A 327 8.81 -0.59 -15.65
N VAL A 328 9.99 -0.05 -15.37
CA VAL A 328 10.65 -0.18 -14.07
C VAL A 328 9.77 0.42 -12.98
N VAL A 329 9.28 1.65 -13.16
CA VAL A 329 8.41 2.32 -12.18
C VAL A 329 7.16 1.50 -11.91
N ILE A 330 6.45 1.05 -12.95
CA ILE A 330 5.22 0.26 -12.82
C ILE A 330 5.49 -1.05 -12.07
N GLY A 331 6.53 -1.79 -12.47
CA GLY A 331 6.87 -3.07 -11.87
C GLY A 331 7.29 -2.94 -10.40
N VAL A 332 8.11 -1.94 -10.09
CA VAL A 332 8.60 -1.69 -8.73
C VAL A 332 7.45 -1.22 -7.83
N VAL A 333 6.60 -0.30 -8.27
CA VAL A 333 5.44 0.16 -7.48
C VAL A 333 4.47 -0.98 -7.19
N ALA A 334 4.18 -1.82 -8.20
CA ALA A 334 3.31 -2.97 -8.04
C ALA A 334 3.85 -3.98 -7.01
N CYS A 335 5.13 -4.32 -7.13
CA CYS A 335 5.75 -5.23 -6.18
C CYS A 335 5.85 -4.60 -4.79
N TRP A 336 6.30 -3.35 -4.68
CA TRP A 336 6.40 -2.65 -3.40
C TRP A 336 5.06 -2.64 -2.65
N GLN A 337 3.96 -2.29 -3.32
CA GLN A 337 2.63 -2.33 -2.69
C GLN A 337 2.18 -3.73 -2.30
N ALA A 338 2.55 -4.76 -3.07
CA ALA A 338 2.28 -6.15 -2.72
C ALA A 338 2.99 -6.56 -1.42
N PHE A 339 4.26 -6.16 -1.27
CA PHE A 339 5.04 -6.38 -0.05
C PHE A 339 4.52 -5.58 1.16
N GLN A 340 3.62 -4.60 0.96
CA GLN A 340 3.00 -3.81 2.04
C GLN A 340 1.62 -4.33 2.48
N VAL A 341 1.13 -5.44 1.90
CA VAL A 341 -0.12 -6.09 2.30
C VAL A 341 -0.04 -6.60 3.74
N ARG A 342 -1.14 -6.49 4.51
CA ARG A 342 -1.27 -6.95 5.90
C ARG A 342 -2.42 -7.94 6.05
N GLY A 343 -2.07 -9.22 6.26
CA GLY A 343 -2.88 -10.32 6.86
C GLY A 343 -4.30 -10.60 6.36
N SER A 344 -4.84 -9.84 5.40
CA SER A 344 -6.24 -9.88 5.01
C SER A 344 -6.42 -9.68 3.51
N SER A 345 -7.42 -10.34 2.93
CA SER A 345 -7.81 -10.16 1.52
C SER A 345 -8.28 -8.73 1.23
N THR A 346 -8.89 -8.05 2.20
CA THR A 346 -9.24 -6.62 2.09
C THR A 346 -8.01 -5.74 1.89
N SER A 347 -6.91 -6.02 2.61
CA SER A 347 -5.66 -5.30 2.43
C SER A 347 -5.07 -5.52 1.03
N VAL A 348 -5.23 -6.71 0.43
CA VAL A 348 -4.79 -6.98 -0.95
C VAL A 348 -5.51 -6.05 -1.92
N GLY A 349 -6.84 -5.95 -1.81
CA GLY A 349 -7.65 -5.05 -2.65
C GLY A 349 -7.21 -3.59 -2.53
N GLN A 350 -7.08 -3.09 -1.29
CA GLN A 350 -6.65 -1.71 -1.03
C GLN A 350 -5.26 -1.40 -1.61
N ARG A 351 -4.30 -2.30 -1.42
CA ARG A 351 -2.93 -2.15 -1.96
C ARG A 351 -2.90 -2.25 -3.48
N THR A 352 -3.77 -3.07 -4.07
CA THR A 352 -3.92 -3.19 -5.53
C THR A 352 -4.38 -1.87 -6.14
N THR A 353 -5.42 -1.24 -5.57
CA THR A 353 -5.88 0.08 -6.02
C THR A 353 -4.79 1.14 -5.82
N ALA A 354 -4.13 1.15 -4.66
CA ALA A 354 -3.06 2.11 -4.38
C ALA A 354 -1.87 1.94 -5.35
N SER A 355 -1.53 0.71 -5.76
CA SER A 355 -0.52 0.46 -6.78
C SER A 355 -0.87 1.08 -8.13
N VAL A 356 -2.13 0.96 -8.58
CA VAL A 356 -2.54 1.50 -9.88
C VAL A 356 -2.46 3.03 -9.86
N VAL A 357 -3.00 3.66 -8.81
CA VAL A 357 -3.01 5.12 -8.67
C VAL A 357 -1.57 5.68 -8.60
N GLN A 358 -0.72 5.09 -7.76
CA GLN A 358 0.66 5.54 -7.61
C GLN A 358 1.50 5.26 -8.86
N GLY A 359 1.29 4.10 -9.52
CA GLY A 359 1.98 3.75 -10.76
C GLY A 359 1.67 4.74 -11.88
N ILE A 360 0.38 5.04 -12.10
CA ILE A 360 -0.06 6.03 -13.08
C ILE A 360 0.50 7.42 -12.76
N PHE A 361 0.40 7.86 -11.49
CA PHE A 361 0.91 9.16 -11.07
C PHE A 361 2.41 9.30 -11.33
N LEU A 362 3.22 8.31 -10.92
CA LEU A 362 4.67 8.35 -11.13
C LEU A 362 5.05 8.28 -12.61
N VAL A 363 4.32 7.52 -13.43
CA VAL A 363 4.53 7.50 -14.89
C VAL A 363 4.27 8.87 -15.50
N ILE A 364 3.17 9.55 -15.12
CA ILE A 364 2.86 10.90 -15.63
C ILE A 364 3.92 11.92 -15.20
N VAL A 365 4.34 11.89 -13.95
CA VAL A 365 5.41 12.78 -13.45
C VAL A 365 6.71 12.52 -14.23
N LEU A 366 7.07 11.26 -14.42
CA LEU A 366 8.27 10.88 -15.13
C LEU A 366 8.20 11.26 -16.61
N ASP A 367 7.04 11.14 -17.26
CA ASP A 367 6.82 11.58 -18.63
C ASP A 367 7.04 13.09 -18.78
N ALA A 368 6.47 13.90 -17.88
CA ALA A 368 6.68 15.34 -17.87
C ALA A 368 8.16 15.70 -17.69
N LEU A 369 8.88 15.01 -16.80
CA LEU A 369 10.32 15.21 -16.60
C LEU A 369 11.11 14.88 -17.88
N PHE A 370 10.82 13.75 -18.54
CA PHE A 370 11.47 13.41 -19.79
C PHE A 370 11.12 14.40 -20.91
N SER A 371 9.87 14.83 -21.02
CA SER A 371 9.46 15.80 -22.05
C SER A 371 10.17 17.14 -21.89
N ILE A 372 10.35 17.64 -20.65
CA ILE A 372 11.14 18.84 -20.37
C ILE A 372 12.62 18.61 -20.69
N PHE A 373 13.18 17.47 -20.29
CA PHE A 373 14.58 17.12 -20.55
C PHE A 373 14.90 17.05 -22.04
N PHE A 374 14.06 16.36 -22.82
CA PHE A 374 14.24 16.26 -24.28
C PHE A 374 14.06 17.62 -24.97
N ALA A 375 13.10 18.44 -24.53
CA ALA A 375 12.93 19.79 -25.04
C ALA A 375 14.17 20.66 -24.80
N GLN A 376 14.82 20.55 -23.63
CA GLN A 376 16.07 21.27 -23.33
C GLN A 376 17.26 20.80 -24.18
N LEU A 377 17.29 19.53 -24.57
CA LEU A 377 18.30 18.99 -25.48
C LEU A 377 18.07 19.34 -26.96
N GLY A 378 16.98 20.06 -27.28
CA GLY A 378 16.64 20.42 -28.65
C GLY A 378 16.12 19.25 -29.48
N ILE A 379 15.53 18.26 -28.81
CA ILE A 379 15.18 16.94 -29.32
C ILE A 379 13.67 16.70 -29.19
#